data_AF-A0A3C0YPV8-F1
#
_entry.id   AF-A0A3C0YPV8-F1
#
_cell.length_a   1.000
_cell.length_b   1.000
_cell.length_c   1.000
_cell.angle_alpha   90.00
_cell.angle_beta   90.00
_cell.angle_gamma   90.00
#
_symmetry.space_group_name_H-M   'P 1'
#
loop_
_entity.id
_entity.type
_entity.pdbx_description
1 polymer ?
#
loop_
_entity_poly.entity_id
_entity_poly.type
_entity_poly.pdbx_seq_one_letter_code
_entity_poly.pdbx_strand_id
1 'polypeptide(L)'
;GLDMFAVPGNTSADYISAIIADELAIGVSNNKTTSVRIIPVPGKKAGQIVHFGGLLGSAPIMKVAKVGSPNFIKRKGRIPAQLQALRN
;
A
#
# COMPACT_ATOMS: atom_id res chain seq x y z
N GLY A 1 9.59 -0.90 1.09
CA GLY A 1 8.59 -1.29 2.08
C GLY A 1 7.83 -0.06 2.47
N LEU A 2 6.50 -0.13 2.55
CA LEU A 2 5.65 0.94 3.04
C LEU A 2 5.20 0.59 4.45
N ASP A 3 5.68 1.32 5.44
CA ASP A 3 5.44 0.98 6.84
C ASP A 3 4.63 2.04 7.59
N MET A 4 3.72 1.59 8.46
CA MET A 4 2.83 2.39 9.32
C MET A 4 2.33 3.70 8.70
N PHE A 5 1.87 3.67 7.46
CA PHE A 5 1.31 4.87 6.85
C PHE A 5 -0.21 4.86 6.99
N ALA A 6 -0.73 5.92 7.60
CA ALA A 6 -2.15 6.08 7.86
C ALA A 6 -2.85 6.75 6.66
N VAL A 7 -4.02 6.25 6.28
CA VAL A 7 -4.82 6.78 5.18
C VAL A 7 -6.26 7.05 5.64
N PRO A 8 -7.03 7.89 4.92
CA PRO A 8 -8.42 8.10 5.23
C PRO A 8 -9.19 6.78 5.25
N GLY A 9 -10.05 6.57 6.24
CA GLY A 9 -10.81 5.33 6.40
C GLY A 9 -11.82 5.06 5.27
N ASN A 10 -12.13 6.08 4.46
CA ASN A 10 -12.95 5.93 3.25
C ASN A 10 -12.14 5.57 1.99
N THR A 11 -10.85 5.27 2.11
CA THR A 11 -10.04 4.75 1.00
C THR A 11 -10.59 3.38 0.60
N SER A 12 -10.99 3.21 -0.66
CA SER A 12 -11.60 1.95 -1.10
C SER A 12 -10.59 0.80 -1.16
N ALA A 13 -11.08 -0.43 -1.05
CA ALA A 13 -10.26 -1.64 -1.15
C ALA A 13 -9.47 -1.71 -2.46
N ASP A 14 -10.02 -1.21 -3.58
CA ASP A 14 -9.33 -1.17 -4.87
C ASP A 14 -8.06 -0.32 -4.82
N TYR A 15 -8.09 0.85 -4.16
CA TYR A 15 -6.90 1.70 -4.00
C TYR A 15 -5.87 1.07 -3.07
N ILE A 16 -6.32 0.47 -1.97
CA ILE A 16 -5.43 -0.24 -1.05
C ILE A 16 -4.74 -1.42 -1.77
N SER A 17 -5.50 -2.16 -2.57
CA SER A 17 -4.98 -3.29 -3.36
C SER A 17 -3.97 -2.83 -4.41
N ALA A 18 -4.18 -1.67 -5.03
CA ALA A 18 -3.24 -1.07 -5.97
C ALA A 18 -1.90 -0.72 -5.30
N ILE A 19 -1.94 -0.08 -4.12
CA ILE A 19 -0.72 0.23 -3.35
C ILE A 19 0.05 -1.06 -2.99
N ILE A 20 -0.65 -2.11 -2.57
CA ILE A 20 -0.03 -3.40 -2.27
C ILE A 20 0.58 -4.02 -3.54
N ALA A 21 -0.13 -3.97 -4.67
CA ALA A 21 0.35 -4.50 -5.94
C ALA A 21 1.61 -3.79 -6.44
N ASP A 22 1.70 -2.47 -6.27
CA ASP A 22 2.89 -1.68 -6.63
C ASP A 22 4.10 -2.11 -5.79
N GLU A 23 3.95 -2.23 -4.47
CA GLU A 23 5.06 -2.64 -3.59
C GLU A 23 5.48 -4.10 -3.83
N LEU A 24 4.52 -4.98 -4.17
CA LEU A 24 4.80 -6.34 -4.60
C LEU A 24 5.57 -6.36 -5.92
N ALA A 25 5.19 -5.53 -6.90
CA ALA A 25 5.89 -5.43 -8.18
C ALA A 25 7.34 -4.95 -8.00
N ILE A 26 7.57 -3.98 -7.10
CA ILE A 26 8.92 -3.52 -6.74
C ILE A 26 9.72 -4.65 -6.09
N GLY A 27 9.13 -5.38 -5.14
CA GLY A 27 9.80 -6.48 -4.44
C GLY A 27 10.17 -7.62 -5.38
N VAL A 28 9.21 -8.08 -6.19
CA VAL A 28 9.42 -9.13 -7.20
C VAL A 28 10.45 -8.71 -8.23
N SER A 29 10.37 -7.49 -8.78
CA SER A 29 11.29 -7.04 -9.84
C SER A 29 12.73 -6.83 -9.36
N ASN A 30 12.91 -6.49 -8.08
CA ASN A 30 14.24 -6.21 -7.52
C ASN A 30 14.80 -7.34 -6.66
N ASN A 31 14.14 -8.50 -6.59
CA ASN A 31 14.52 -9.58 -5.69
C ASN A 31 14.62 -9.15 -4.23
N LYS A 32 13.72 -8.26 -3.79
CA LYS A 32 13.71 -7.74 -2.42
C LYS A 32 12.45 -8.19 -1.71
N THR A 33 12.62 -8.59 -0.46
CA THR A 33 11.48 -8.77 0.45
C THR A 33 10.94 -7.39 0.81
N THR A 34 9.78 -7.07 0.27
CA THR A 34 9.05 -5.85 0.59
C THR A 34 7.81 -6.17 1.42
N SER A 35 7.26 -5.17 2.07
CA SER A 35 6.06 -5.28 2.89
C SER A 35 5.26 -3.98 2.84
N VAL A 36 3.96 -4.10 3.09
CA VAL A 36 3.03 -2.98 3.22
C VAL A 36 2.28 -3.11 4.55
N ARG A 37 2.38 -2.09 5.39
CA ARG A 37 1.55 -1.91 6.59
C ARG A 37 0.80 -0.59 6.46
N ILE A 38 -0.40 -0.69 5.91
CA ILE A 38 -1.34 0.42 5.71
C ILE A 38 -2.37 0.45 6.84
N ILE A 39 -2.72 1.64 7.31
CA ILE A 39 -3.70 1.83 8.38
C ILE A 39 -4.83 2.75 7.90
N PRO A 40 -5.97 2.21 7.43
CA PRO A 40 -7.16 3.01 7.17
C PRO A 40 -7.77 3.49 8.48
N VAL A 41 -7.91 4.80 8.66
CA VAL A 41 -8.42 5.39 9.92
C VAL A 41 -9.85 5.89 9.74
N PRO A 42 -10.86 5.23 10.33
CA PRO A 42 -12.26 5.62 10.20
C PRO A 42 -12.52 7.05 10.65
N GLY A 43 -13.36 7.78 9.89
CA GLY A 43 -13.77 9.15 10.22
C GLY A 43 -12.69 10.22 10.05
N LYS A 44 -11.45 9.86 9.67
CA LYS A 44 -10.36 10.81 9.44
C LYS A 44 -10.13 11.11 7.97
N LYS A 45 -9.66 12.33 7.69
CA LYS A 45 -9.33 12.87 6.37
C LYS A 45 -7.84 13.17 6.26
N ALA A 46 -7.34 13.27 5.03
CA ALA A 46 -5.96 13.62 4.76
C ALA A 46 -5.57 14.96 5.42
N GLY A 47 -4.35 15.03 5.96
CA GLY A 47 -3.84 16.18 6.71
C GLY A 47 -4.18 16.19 8.20
N GLN A 48 -5.08 15.32 8.67
CA GLN A 48 -5.31 15.14 10.11
C GLN A 48 -4.24 14.24 10.72
N ILE A 49 -4.18 14.19 12.05
CA ILE A 49 -3.31 13.29 12.81
C ILE A 49 -4.18 12.23 13.51
N VAL A 50 -3.71 10.99 13.51
CA VAL A 50 -4.23 9.90 14.35
C VAL A 50 -3.24 9.64 15.48
N HIS A 51 -3.75 9.50 16.70
CA HIS A 51 -2.98 9.09 17.87
C HIS A 51 -3.36 7.64 18.18
N PHE A 52 -2.40 6.72 18.08
CA PHE A 52 -2.62 5.31 18.40
C PHE A 52 -2.43 5.02 19.89
N GLY A 53 -1.85 5.97 20.63
CA GLY A 53 -1.64 5.89 22.08
C GLY A 53 -0.41 5.09 22.48
N GLY A 54 0.05 5.31 23.72
CA GLY A 54 1.16 4.58 24.33
C GLY A 54 2.42 4.53 23.46
N LEU A 55 2.94 3.33 23.25
CA LEU A 55 4.15 3.04 22.47
C LEU A 55 3.96 3.15 20.94
N LEU A 56 2.72 3.16 20.45
CA LEU A 56 2.42 3.16 19.01
C LEU A 56 2.46 4.56 18.40
N GLY A 57 2.56 5.61 19.23
CA GLY A 57 2.75 6.99 18.79
C GLY A 57 1.56 7.56 18.01
N SER A 58 1.88 8.39 17.02
CA SER A 58 0.92 9.08 16.16
C SER A 58 1.40 9.12 14.73
N ALA A 59 0.48 9.16 13.77
CA ALA A 59 0.80 9.30 12.35
C ALA A 59 -0.06 10.37 11.67
N PRO A 60 0.48 11.12 10.71
CA PRO A 60 -0.33 11.96 9.83
C PRO A 60 -1.13 11.08 8.86
N ILE A 61 -2.38 11.46 8.63
CA ILE A 61 -3.23 10.84 7.60
C ILE A 61 -2.78 11.34 6.24
N MET A 62 -2.19 10.45 5.46
CA MET A 62 -1.64 10.75 4.14
C MET A 62 -2.74 10.83 3.08
N LYS A 63 -2.54 11.69 2.09
CA LYS A 63 -3.40 11.74 0.91
C LYS A 63 -3.13 10.52 0.03
N VAL A 64 -4.19 9.83 -0.37
CA VAL A 64 -4.12 8.74 -1.37
C VAL A 64 -4.42 9.32 -2.76
N ALA A 65 -3.79 8.77 -3.79
CA ALA A 65 -4.05 9.14 -5.18
C ALA A 65 -5.54 8.96 -5.52
N LYS A 66 -6.08 9.85 -6.35
CA LYS A 66 -7.49 9.79 -6.82
C LYS A 66 -7.68 8.98 -8.10
N VAL A 67 -6.60 8.42 -8.63
CA VAL A 67 -6.60 7.58 -9.84
C VAL A 67 -6.16 6.19 -9.40
N GLY A 68 -7.09 5.25 -9.43
CA GLY A 68 -6.83 3.86 -9.10
C GLY A 68 -6.87 3.01 -10.36
N SER A 69 -6.39 1.77 -10.25
CA SER A 69 -6.41 0.79 -11.34
C SER A 69 -7.40 -0.35 -11.05
N PRO A 70 -8.71 -0.08 -10.92
CA PRO A 70 -9.70 -1.09 -10.51
C PRO A 70 -9.77 -2.24 -11.51
N ASN A 71 -9.59 -1.98 -12.81
CA ASN A 71 -9.54 -3.03 -13.83
C ASN A 71 -8.33 -3.96 -13.65
N PHE A 72 -7.18 -3.41 -13.24
CA PHE A 72 -5.98 -4.20 -12.94
C PHE A 72 -6.20 -5.10 -11.72
N ILE A 73 -6.78 -4.57 -10.64
CA ILE A 73 -7.09 -5.35 -9.44
C ILE A 73 -8.12 -6.45 -9.74
N LYS A 74 -9.16 -6.12 -10.52
CA LYS A 74 -10.19 -7.08 -10.93
C LYS A 74 -9.68 -8.17 -11.88
N ARG A 75 -8.54 -7.96 -12.56
CA ARG A 75 -7.91 -8.98 -13.42
C ARG A 75 -7.56 -10.25 -12.65
N LYS A 76 -7.25 -10.12 -11.35
CA LYS A 76 -6.83 -11.23 -10.48
C LYS A 76 -5.68 -12.03 -11.11
N GLY A 77 -5.42 -13.24 -10.61
CA GLY A 77 -4.35 -14.11 -11.08
C GLY A 77 -3.14 -14.08 -10.16
N ARG A 78 -1.95 -14.23 -10.73
CA ARG A 78 -0.69 -14.39 -10.00
C ARG A 78 0.40 -13.51 -10.60
N ILE A 79 1.12 -12.78 -9.75
CA ILE A 79 2.40 -12.16 -10.12
C ILE A 79 3.44 -13.29 -10.10
N PRO A 80 4.04 -13.68 -11.25
CA PRO A 80 4.99 -14.77 -11.30
C PRO A 80 6.32 -14.38 -10.63
N ALA A 81 7.14 -15.40 -10.33
CA ALA A 81 8.49 -15.17 -9.85
C ALA A 81 9.31 -14.41 -10.91
N GLN A 82 10.32 -13.66 -10.46
CA GLN A 82 11.23 -12.96 -11.36
C GLN A 82 12.01 -13.94 -12.24
N LEU A 83 12.17 -13.60 -13.52
CA LEU A 83 13.06 -14.33 -14.42
C LEU A 83 14.52 -14.09 -14.00
N GLN A 84 15.15 -15.11 -13.41
CA GLN A 84 16.54 -15.02 -12.97
C GLN A 84 17.53 -14.93 -14.13
N ALA A 85 17.20 -15.49 -15.29
CA ALA A 85 18.06 -15.52 -16.48
C ALA A 85 18.28 -14.15 -17.15
N LEU A 86 17.50 -13.12 -16.77
CA LEU A 86 17.63 -11.74 -17.28
C LEU A 86 18.49 -10.86 -16.37
N ARG A 87 19.24 -11.45 -15.44
CA ARG A 87 20.24 -10.75 -14.62
C ARG A 87 21.60 -10.94 -15.30
N ASN A 88 22.20 -9.84 -15.76
CA ASN A 88 23.58 -9.83 -16.27
C ASN A 88 24.58 -10.16 -15.17
#